data_AF-A0A3D0TH37-F1
#
_entry.id   AF-A0A3D0TH37-F1
#
_cell.length_a   1.000
_cell.length_b   1.000
_cell.length_c   1.000
_cell.angle_alpha   90.00
_cell.angle_beta   90.00
_cell.angle_gamma   90.00
#
_symmetry.space_group_name_H-M   'P 1'
#
loop_
_entity.id
_entity.type
_entity.pdbx_description
1 polymer ?
#
loop_
_entity_poly.entity_id
_entity_poly.type
_entity_poly.pdbx_seq_one_letter_code
_entity_poly.pdbx_strand_id
1 'polypeptide(L)' 'MGISSIKVTHSATEAVDGAEVLYTDVWASMGEKDKIAERERLLKEFQINSSLLQHAEKNA' A
#
# COMPACT_ATOMS: atom_id res chain seq x y z
N MET A 1 12.15 19.47 19.13
CA MET A 1 11.23 19.45 17.97
C MET A 1 11.30 18.08 17.35
N GLY A 2 10.17 17.38 17.20
CA GLY A 2 10.15 16.01 16.69
C GLY A 2 10.61 15.98 15.23
N ILE A 3 11.59 15.15 14.94
CA ILE A 3 12.24 14.98 13.62
C ILE A 3 11.45 14.05 12.69
N SER A 4 10.28 13.56 13.12
CA SER A 4 9.49 12.58 12.38
C SER A 4 8.00 12.89 12.45
N SER A 5 7.28 12.59 11.36
CA SER A 5 5.83 12.70 11.24
C SER A 5 5.23 11.35 10.83
N ILE A 6 4.01 11.05 11.27
CA ILE A 6 3.29 9.83 10.93
C ILE A 6 1.95 10.24 10.32
N LYS A 7 1.62 9.66 9.16
CA LYS A 7 0.34 9.84 8.47
C LYS A 7 -0.31 8.47 8.29
N VAL A 8 -1.59 8.35 8.66
CA VAL A 8 -2.43 7.17 8.38
C VAL A 8 -3.53 7.62 7.42
N THR A 9 -3.68 6.94 6.28
CA THR A 9 -4.67 7.26 5.25
C THR A 9 -5.28 5.97 4.69
N HIS A 10 -6.48 6.09 4.11
CA HIS A 10 -7.16 5.02 3.37
C HIS A 10 -7.05 5.20 1.85
N SER A 11 -6.30 6.20 1.38
CA SER A 11 -6.01 6.40 -0.03
C SER A 11 -4.60 5.89 -0.34
N ALA A 12 -4.51 4.86 -1.20
CA ALA A 12 -3.24 4.31 -1.63
C ALA A 12 -2.38 5.37 -2.34
N THR A 13 -2.99 6.19 -3.20
CA THR A 13 -2.32 7.30 -3.89
C THR A 13 -1.74 8.33 -2.92
N GLU A 14 -2.50 8.73 -1.90
CA GLU A 14 -1.99 9.66 -0.88
C GLU A 14 -0.88 9.08 0.01
N ALA A 15 -0.81 7.75 0.12
CA ALA A 15 0.20 7.06 0.91
C ALA A 15 1.53 6.96 0.17
N VAL A 16 1.49 6.86 -1.17
CA VAL A 16 2.70 6.73 -2.00
C VAL A 16 3.22 8.07 -2.53
N ASP A 17 2.43 9.14 -2.47
CA ASP A 17 2.82 10.47 -2.96
C ASP A 17 4.13 10.95 -2.33
N GLY A 18 5.19 11.03 -3.14
CA GLY A 18 6.54 11.39 -2.69
C GLY A 18 7.23 10.36 -1.79
N ALA A 19 6.75 9.12 -1.73
CA ALA A 19 7.39 8.05 -0.95
C ALA A 19 8.64 7.54 -1.66
N GLU A 20 9.77 7.46 -0.94
CA GLU A 20 11.05 6.91 -1.41
C GLU A 20 11.18 5.40 -1.27
N VAL A 21 10.30 4.76 -0.49
CA VAL A 21 10.26 3.30 -0.30
C VAL A 21 8.80 2.89 -0.12
N LEU A 22 8.38 1.88 -0.87
CA LEU A 22 7.07 1.24 -0.70
C LEU A 22 7.26 -0.15 -0.12
N TYR A 23 6.42 -0.50 0.83
CA TYR A 23 6.40 -1.83 1.42
C TYR A 23 4.95 -2.31 1.51
N THR A 24 4.74 -3.58 1.18
CA THR A 24 3.45 -4.25 1.31
C THR A 24 3.67 -5.67 1.80
N ASP A 25 2.61 -6.29 2.29
CA ASP A 25 2.60 -7.66 2.77
C ASP A 25 1.46 -8.44 2.12
N VAL A 26 1.52 -9.76 2.19
CA VAL A 26 0.49 -10.66 1.66
C VAL A 26 -0.84 -10.43 2.38
N TRP A 27 -1.92 -10.33 1.60
CA TRP A 27 -3.23 -10.02 2.17
C TRP A 27 -3.94 -11.22 2.80
N ALA A 28 -3.50 -12.45 2.54
CA ALA A 28 -4.04 -13.65 3.16
C ALA A 28 -2.88 -14.54 3.61
N SER A 29 -2.88 -14.94 4.88
CA SER A 29 -1.87 -15.81 5.44
C SER A 29 -2.17 -17.29 5.15
N MET A 30 -1.25 -18.16 5.54
CA MET A 30 -1.44 -19.61 5.43
C MET A 30 -2.70 -20.04 6.20
N GLY A 31 -3.62 -20.71 5.51
CA GLY A 31 -4.88 -21.20 6.08
C GLY A 31 -6.10 -20.29 5.88
N GLU A 32 -5.93 -19.05 5.39
CA GLU A 32 -7.02 -18.09 5.21
C GLU A 32 -7.62 -18.08 3.78
N LYS A 33 -7.83 -19.27 3.20
CA LYS A 33 -8.27 -19.39 1.80
C LYS A 33 -9.64 -18.74 1.52
N ASP A 34 -10.53 -18.80 2.50
CA ASP A 34 -11.86 -18.22 2.48
C ASP A 34 -11.85 -16.69 2.46
N LYS A 35 -10.79 -16.05 2.97
CA LYS A 35 -10.67 -14.59 3.04
C LYS A 35 -10.06 -13.95 1.79
N ILE A 36 -9.50 -14.74 0.88
CA ILE A 36 -8.78 -14.23 -0.31
C ILE A 36 -9.68 -13.31 -1.14
N ALA A 37 -10.86 -13.79 -1.54
CA ALA A 37 -11.74 -13.03 -2.44
C ALA A 37 -12.27 -11.72 -1.80
N GLU A 38 -12.57 -11.76 -0.51
CA GLU A 38 -13.03 -10.57 0.23
C GLU A 38 -11.90 -9.54 0.34
N ARG A 39 -10.71 -9.97 0.77
CA ARG A 39 -9.57 -9.07 0.96
C ARG A 39 -9.03 -8.54 -0.36
N GLU A 40 -9.02 -9.34 -1.43
CA GLU A 40 -8.69 -8.89 -2.78
C GLU A 40 -9.61 -7.73 -3.20
N ARG A 41 -10.93 -7.86 -2.96
CA ARG A 41 -11.89 -6.80 -3.29
C ARG A 41 -11.64 -5.53 -2.49
N LEU A 42 -11.38 -5.65 -1.19
CA LEU A 42 -11.21 -4.49 -0.29
C LEU A 42 -9.86 -3.79 -0.47
N LEU A 43 -8.80 -4.55 -0.77
CA LEU A 43 -7.43 -4.05 -0.82
C LEU A 43 -6.93 -3.83 -2.26
N LYS A 44 -7.80 -4.03 -3.26
CA LYS A 44 -7.45 -3.92 -4.68
C LYS A 44 -6.67 -2.64 -5.02
N GLU A 45 -7.10 -1.51 -4.47
CA GLU A 45 -6.47 -0.20 -4.71
C GLU A 45 -5.08 -0.05 -4.08
N PHE A 46 -4.76 -0.87 -3.07
CA PHE A 46 -3.46 -0.91 -2.38
C PHE A 46 -2.48 -1.89 -3.01
N GLN A 47 -2.83 -2.52 -4.14
CA GLN A 47 -1.88 -3.34 -4.88
C GLN A 47 -0.73 -2.46 -5.39
N ILE A 48 0.51 -2.80 -5.01
CA ILE A 48 1.69 -2.19 -5.64
C ILE A 48 1.76 -2.67 -7.09
N ASN A 49 1.52 -1.76 -8.01
CA ASN A 49 1.57 -1.97 -9.45
C ASN A 49 2.11 -0.71 -10.15
N SER A 50 2.35 -0.80 -11.47
CA SER A 50 2.92 0.31 -12.24
C SER A 50 2.06 1.58 -12.25
N SER A 51 0.73 1.47 -12.02
CA SER A 51 -0.12 2.64 -11.89
C SER A 51 0.13 3.35 -10.57
N LEU A 52 0.25 2.61 -9.47
CA LEU A 52 0.50 3.17 -8.15
C LEU A 52 1.92 3.75 -8.04
N LEU A 53 2.92 3.07 -8.62
CA LEU A 53 4.32 3.51 -8.62
C LEU A 53 4.55 4.85 -9.34
N GLN A 54 3.66 5.25 -10.27
CA GLN A 54 3.76 6.55 -10.95
C GLN A 54 3.56 7.75 -10.01
N HIS A 55 2.97 7.53 -8.83
CA HIS A 55 2.76 8.56 -7.83
C HIS A 55 3.91 8.62 -6.79
N ALA A 56 4.79 7.62 -6.77
CA ALA A 56 5.92 7.58 -5.86
C ALA A 56 7.08 8.45 -6.33
N GLU A 57 8.12 8.59 -5.49
CA GLU A 57 9.36 9.20 -5.93
C GLU A 57 9.98 8.42 -7.09
N LYS A 58 10.67 9.13 -7.98
CA LYS A 58 11.18 8.55 -9.24
C LYS A 58 12.14 7.37 -9.02
N ASN A 59 12.82 7.33 -7.88
CA ASN A 59 13.82 6.32 -7.53
C ASN A 59 13.36 5.40 -6.38
N ALA A 60 12.05 5.39 -6.09
CA ALA A 60 11.47 4.56 -5.04
C ALA A 60 11.45 3.06 -5.39
#